data_AF-A0A524DU27-F1
#
_entry.id   AF-A0A524DU27-F1
#
_cell.length_a   1.000
_cell.length_b   1.000
_cell.length_c   1.000
_cell.angle_alpha   90.00
_cell.angle_beta   90.00
_cell.angle_gamma   90.00
#
_symmetry.space_group_name_H-M   'P 1'
#
loop_
_entity.id
_entity.type
_entity.pdbx_description
1 polymer ?
#
loop_
_entity_poly.entity_id
_entity_poly.type
_entity_poly.pdbx_seq_one_letter_code
_entity_poly.pdbx_strand_id
1 'polypeptide(L)'
;MVIRKIVSKLPARMLSKLVLKGILKKSVDTSDEIYQKDFKDFIFKVNWDISGAIGYQIYNQTSYSYKFGEHLDDADVLLSIPKIEHVRLMIRDNGLDLEMSRDKDRNFQLCIKDPLIIARFKEGVNPNPRSVTQLPLFRDIQKQWHYGKTLFKPPEDVSAEKEELESLVKKMLKDSDHISDEEYQKTFKDRIFKVNWDIQGILAYQIFEENRYTYEFGKNLDDADVTLMPTSRKYAKLLFQGDPIDITHGKDAHNNFQLCVKIPMLLTRFKDPNLSPLVLSKLPFSKSFRKEEKVEEKREEYGSYIPVNLSAGEYQNEVIPLKVFEYFIEKASNIVVCHCLCRINYDCQNHDKTLGCMYMGDDTKNMVLTDIQRTISKEEAVQYVKKAIDDGLIPLIGRSVGETEGQSIEDTGHFLSSCFCCTCCCINAKMISNASYAMISDNMIKKMKGLEIKIDPAKCVGCGTCLEVCVFKGREIVNGKATIDPEFCLGCGRCVDVCPNGAISIKIGDSSYIDELIAKIESIVDVEDQGNKISTIS
;
A
#
# COMPACT_ATOMS: atom_id res chain seq x y z
N MET A 1 -13.98 27.20 14.09
CA MET A 1 -13.63 28.09 12.95
C MET A 1 -12.90 29.39 13.35
N VAL A 2 -13.36 30.12 14.39
CA VAL A 2 -12.76 31.40 14.84
C VAL A 2 -11.31 31.25 15.36
N ILE A 3 -11.03 30.19 16.12
CA ILE A 3 -9.69 29.91 16.67
C ILE A 3 -8.64 29.66 15.55
N ARG A 4 -9.01 28.97 14.48
CA ARG A 4 -8.10 28.62 13.37
C ARG A 4 -7.63 29.84 12.56
N LYS A 5 -8.51 30.85 12.35
CA LYS A 5 -8.17 32.14 11.69
C LYS A 5 -7.23 33.02 12.52
N ILE A 6 -7.24 32.88 13.84
CA ILE A 6 -6.38 33.63 14.76
C ILE A 6 -4.97 33.03 14.77
N VAL A 7 -4.86 31.69 14.83
CA VAL A 7 -3.58 30.98 14.87
C VAL A 7 -2.73 31.21 13.61
N SER A 8 -3.34 31.37 12.44
CA SER A 8 -2.64 31.66 11.18
C SER A 8 -1.97 33.03 11.11
N LYS A 9 -2.30 33.95 12.02
CA LYS A 9 -1.75 35.32 12.08
C LYS A 9 -0.71 35.51 13.20
N LEU A 10 -0.39 34.47 13.97
CA LEU A 10 0.57 34.56 15.07
C LEU A 10 2.03 34.67 14.57
N PRO A 11 2.91 35.38 15.32
CA PRO A 11 4.34 35.40 15.03
C PRO A 11 4.96 34.01 15.06
N ALA A 12 5.93 33.76 14.17
CA ALA A 12 6.58 32.44 13.99
C ALA A 12 7.06 31.81 15.31
N ARG A 13 7.75 32.60 16.15
CA ARG A 13 8.29 32.13 17.45
C ARG A 13 7.19 31.72 18.44
N MET A 14 6.03 32.38 18.39
CA MET A 14 4.89 32.07 19.25
C MET A 14 4.18 30.81 18.74
N LEU A 15 4.05 30.68 17.42
CA LEU A 15 3.47 29.51 16.76
C LEU A 15 4.27 28.24 17.03
N SER A 16 5.59 28.26 16.83
CA SER A 16 6.48 27.14 17.12
C SER A 16 6.42 26.72 18.60
N LYS A 17 6.42 27.70 19.52
CA LYS A 17 6.29 27.42 20.96
C LYS A 17 4.93 26.81 21.31
N LEU A 18 3.85 27.22 20.64
CA LEU A 18 2.51 26.64 20.87
C LEU A 18 2.43 25.20 20.37
N VAL A 19 2.98 24.92 19.18
CA VAL A 19 3.04 23.55 18.64
C VAL A 19 3.89 22.65 19.52
N LEU A 20 5.09 23.10 19.88
CA LEU A 20 5.96 22.35 20.79
C LEU A 20 5.27 22.15 22.14
N LYS A 21 4.58 23.18 22.67
CA LYS A 21 3.77 23.03 23.88
C LYS A 21 2.68 21.98 23.73
N GLY A 22 2.01 21.93 22.60
CA GLY A 22 1.03 20.90 22.29
C GLY A 22 1.65 19.50 22.29
N ILE A 23 2.76 19.32 21.59
CA ILE A 23 3.46 18.02 21.49
C ILE A 23 3.93 17.53 22.86
N LEU A 24 4.57 18.40 23.65
CA LEU A 24 5.13 18.01 24.95
C LEU A 24 4.06 17.85 26.04
N LYS A 25 2.94 18.59 25.97
CA LYS A 25 1.84 18.51 26.96
C LYS A 25 0.84 17.39 26.71
N LYS A 26 0.94 16.63 25.61
CA LYS A 26 0.09 15.45 25.43
C LYS A 26 0.28 14.52 26.62
N SER A 27 -0.81 14.23 27.35
CA SER A 27 -0.79 13.34 28.50
C SER A 27 -0.39 11.95 28.01
N VAL A 28 0.80 11.51 28.39
CA VAL A 28 1.25 10.13 28.18
C VAL A 28 0.79 9.35 29.40
N ASP A 29 -0.16 8.43 29.20
CA ASP A 29 -0.55 7.49 30.23
C ASP A 29 0.48 6.37 30.26
N THR A 30 1.32 6.37 31.30
CA THR A 30 2.35 5.35 31.45
C THR A 30 1.77 4.04 31.97
N SER A 31 0.51 4.00 32.42
CA SER A 31 -0.16 2.77 32.85
C SER A 31 -0.78 1.97 31.70
N ASP A 32 -0.84 2.55 30.50
CA ASP A 32 -1.32 1.90 29.28
C ASP A 32 -0.52 0.62 28.95
N GLU A 33 -1.21 -0.49 28.69
CA GLU A 33 -0.59 -1.80 28.46
C GLU A 33 0.32 -1.82 27.22
N ILE A 34 -0.04 -1.05 26.18
CA ILE A 34 0.76 -0.93 24.95
C ILE A 34 2.03 -0.13 25.26
N TYR A 35 1.92 0.98 25.97
CA TYR A 35 3.07 1.76 26.46
C TYR A 35 4.00 0.91 27.33
N GLN A 36 3.45 0.20 28.32
CA GLN A 36 4.19 -0.70 29.20
C GLN A 36 4.96 -1.77 28.41
N LYS A 37 4.32 -2.37 27.41
CA LYS A 37 4.95 -3.36 26.52
C LYS A 37 6.01 -2.74 25.62
N ASP A 38 5.75 -1.57 25.05
CA ASP A 38 6.64 -0.91 24.09
C ASP A 38 7.93 -0.40 24.73
N PHE A 39 7.86 -0.02 26.01
CA PHE A 39 8.97 0.54 26.80
C PHE A 39 9.48 -0.39 27.90
N LYS A 40 9.06 -1.66 27.94
CA LYS A 40 9.59 -2.67 28.87
C LYS A 40 11.10 -2.80 28.67
N ASP A 41 11.87 -2.59 29.75
CA ASP A 41 13.33 -2.62 29.74
C ASP A 41 14.00 -1.67 28.70
N PHE A 42 13.28 -0.62 28.27
CA PHE A 42 13.69 0.28 27.19
C PHE A 42 13.49 1.75 27.58
N ILE A 43 14.57 2.54 27.50
CA ILE A 43 14.54 3.99 27.71
C ILE A 43 14.78 4.67 26.37
N PHE A 44 13.93 5.64 26.03
CA PHE A 44 14.04 6.37 24.78
C PHE A 44 13.96 7.88 24.99
N LYS A 45 14.96 8.61 24.47
CA LYS A 45 15.15 10.05 24.65
C LYS A 45 15.04 10.78 23.33
N VAL A 46 14.20 11.80 23.28
CA VAL A 46 13.84 12.53 22.06
C VAL A 46 14.10 14.01 22.24
N ASN A 47 14.93 14.60 21.38
CA ASN A 47 15.05 16.05 21.23
C ASN A 47 14.12 16.56 20.13
N TRP A 48 13.63 17.79 20.31
CA TRP A 48 12.75 18.49 19.38
C TRP A 48 13.31 19.84 18.97
N ASP A 49 13.27 20.15 17.67
CA ASP A 49 13.50 21.50 17.14
C ASP A 49 12.41 21.86 16.12
N ILE A 50 11.48 22.73 16.54
CA ILE A 50 10.38 23.16 15.69
C ILE A 50 10.64 24.61 15.29
N SER A 51 11.28 24.80 14.14
CA SER A 51 11.63 26.11 13.58
C SER A 51 12.28 27.02 14.64
N GLY A 52 13.25 26.49 15.39
CA GLY A 52 14.03 27.19 16.42
C GLY A 52 13.42 27.17 17.84
N ALA A 53 12.29 26.51 18.06
CA ALA A 53 11.78 26.23 19.40
C ALA A 53 12.22 24.81 19.83
N ILE A 54 12.97 24.73 20.93
CA ILE A 54 13.59 23.48 21.38
C ILE A 54 12.98 22.91 22.67
N GLY A 55 13.12 21.59 22.85
CA GLY A 55 12.73 20.85 24.05
C GLY A 55 13.10 19.37 23.93
N TYR A 56 12.81 18.58 24.97
CA TYR A 56 13.00 17.14 24.94
C TYR A 56 11.86 16.36 25.61
N GLN A 57 11.85 15.05 25.36
CA GLN A 57 11.02 14.04 26.02
C GLN A 57 11.88 12.84 26.41
N ILE A 58 11.54 12.20 27.54
CA ILE A 58 12.13 10.95 27.99
C ILE A 58 11.00 9.97 28.24
N TYR A 59 11.11 8.80 27.62
CA TYR A 59 10.18 7.68 27.72
C TYR A 59 10.88 6.51 28.42
N ASN A 60 10.22 5.94 29.42
CA ASN A 60 10.60 4.66 30.00
C ASN A 60 9.34 3.92 30.47
N GLN A 61 9.49 2.66 30.86
CA GLN A 61 8.39 1.80 31.26
C GLN A 61 7.46 2.42 32.32
N THR A 62 7.98 3.18 33.29
CA THR A 62 7.20 3.63 34.46
C THR A 62 6.94 5.13 34.49
N SER A 63 7.63 5.93 33.69
CA SER A 63 7.52 7.38 33.68
C SER A 63 7.76 8.00 32.30
N TYR A 64 7.15 9.17 32.13
CA TYR A 64 7.33 10.07 31.00
C TYR A 64 7.67 11.45 31.53
N SER A 65 8.68 12.11 30.97
CA SER A 65 9.04 13.48 31.33
C SER A 65 9.39 14.31 30.10
N TYR A 66 9.26 15.63 30.22
CA TYR A 66 9.58 16.56 29.15
C TYR A 66 10.04 17.91 29.71
N LYS A 67 10.81 18.66 28.91
CA LYS A 67 11.20 20.04 29.24
C LYS A 67 11.32 20.92 28.00
N PHE A 68 11.03 22.20 28.16
CA PHE A 68 11.19 23.21 27.11
C PHE A 68 12.52 23.95 27.27
N GLY A 69 13.05 24.41 26.14
CA GLY A 69 14.15 25.37 26.10
C GLY A 69 15.55 24.75 26.19
N GLU A 70 15.66 23.43 26.25
CA GLU A 70 16.92 22.71 26.24
C GLU A 70 16.81 21.39 25.47
N HIS A 71 17.95 20.87 25.04
CA HIS A 71 18.13 19.54 24.47
C HIS A 71 18.91 18.66 25.45
N LEU A 72 18.70 17.35 25.40
CA LEU A 72 19.55 16.39 26.08
C LEU A 72 20.79 16.14 25.22
N ASP A 73 21.97 16.14 25.82
CA ASP A 73 23.23 15.82 25.13
C ASP A 73 23.27 14.35 24.68
N ASP A 74 22.51 13.48 25.36
CA ASP A 74 22.51 12.04 25.13
C ASP A 74 21.20 11.50 24.54
N ALA A 75 20.41 12.34 23.86
CA ALA A 75 19.19 11.91 23.18
C ALA A 75 19.45 10.83 22.11
N ASP A 76 18.51 9.89 21.98
CA ASP A 76 18.56 8.81 20.99
C ASP A 76 18.15 9.29 19.60
N VAL A 77 17.32 10.32 19.53
CA VAL A 77 16.87 10.94 18.27
C VAL A 77 16.62 12.45 18.41
N LEU A 78 16.95 13.21 17.37
CA LEU A 78 16.51 14.59 17.17
C LEU A 78 15.42 14.63 16.09
N LEU A 79 14.30 15.27 16.39
CA LEU A 79 13.19 15.52 15.47
C LEU A 79 13.14 17.01 15.13
N SER A 80 13.19 17.35 13.84
CA SER A 80 13.30 18.73 13.38
C SER A 80 12.28 19.08 12.31
N ILE A 81 11.65 20.25 12.45
CA ILE A 81 10.81 20.88 11.44
C ILE A 81 11.42 22.24 11.11
N PRO A 82 12.20 22.34 10.01
CA PRO A 82 13.06 23.50 9.79
C PRO A 82 12.28 24.74 9.35
N LYS A 83 11.17 24.59 8.62
CA LYS A 83 10.44 25.70 8.01
C LYS A 83 9.15 26.00 8.74
N ILE A 84 8.94 27.29 9.08
CA ILE A 84 7.69 27.74 9.71
C ILE A 84 6.45 27.53 8.83
N GLU A 85 6.61 27.53 7.50
CA GLU A 85 5.49 27.22 6.59
C GLU A 85 5.01 25.79 6.77
N HIS A 86 5.91 24.83 7.00
CA HIS A 86 5.54 23.45 7.33
C HIS A 86 4.78 23.38 8.65
N VAL A 87 5.21 24.15 9.66
CA VAL A 87 4.49 24.28 10.93
C VAL A 87 3.07 24.81 10.72
N ARG A 88 2.89 25.81 9.84
CA ARG A 88 1.58 26.34 9.48
C ARG A 88 0.73 25.32 8.73
N LEU A 89 1.32 24.55 7.82
CA LEU A 89 0.64 23.49 7.07
C LEU A 89 0.10 22.40 8.02
N MET A 90 0.90 21.96 8.99
CA MET A 90 0.49 20.98 9.99
C MET A 90 -0.66 21.47 10.88
N ILE A 91 -0.64 22.74 11.30
CA ILE A 91 -1.71 23.29 12.15
C ILE A 91 -3.02 23.49 11.37
N ARG A 92 -2.92 23.76 10.07
CA ARG A 92 -4.09 24.00 9.21
C ARG A 92 -4.85 22.72 8.87
N ASP A 93 -4.23 21.56 9.04
CA ASP A 93 -4.84 20.24 8.79
C ASP A 93 -5.40 20.13 7.35
N ASN A 94 -4.68 20.72 6.40
CA ASN A 94 -5.08 20.81 5.00
C ASN A 94 -4.59 19.59 4.25
N GLY A 95 -5.15 18.40 4.49
CA GLY A 95 -5.10 17.29 3.53
C GLY A 95 -3.76 17.04 2.84
N LEU A 96 -2.60 17.23 3.51
CA LEU A 96 -1.26 17.19 2.90
C LEU A 96 -0.95 15.79 2.37
N ASP A 97 -0.75 15.56 1.07
CA ASP A 97 -0.31 14.22 0.63
C ASP A 97 1.12 13.99 1.16
N LEU A 98 1.28 13.04 2.10
CA LEU A 98 2.54 12.78 2.80
C LEU A 98 3.11 11.44 2.34
N GLU A 99 4.43 11.36 2.29
CA GLU A 99 5.14 10.11 2.01
C GLU A 99 6.29 9.93 3.01
N MET A 100 6.44 8.72 3.51
CA MET A 100 7.62 8.33 4.26
C MET A 100 8.82 8.16 3.33
N SER A 101 9.96 8.74 3.70
CA SER A 101 11.21 8.59 2.96
C SER A 101 12.40 8.46 3.91
N ARG A 102 13.58 8.17 3.36
CA ARG A 102 14.84 8.11 4.09
C ARG A 102 15.86 9.04 3.47
N ASP A 103 16.64 9.70 4.32
CA ASP A 103 17.80 10.46 3.87
C ASP A 103 19.01 9.55 3.60
N LYS A 104 20.12 10.16 3.15
CA LYS A 104 21.38 9.47 2.83
C LYS A 104 22.00 8.71 4.01
N ASP A 105 21.68 9.15 5.23
CA ASP A 105 22.17 8.59 6.48
C ASP A 105 21.15 7.59 7.07
N ARG A 106 20.16 7.17 6.26
CA ARG A 106 19.05 6.26 6.58
C ARG A 106 18.08 6.78 7.64
N ASN A 107 18.18 8.05 8.01
CA ASN A 107 17.23 8.64 8.94
C ASN A 107 15.86 8.76 8.30
N PHE A 108 14.83 8.69 9.13
CA PHE A 108 13.46 8.90 8.71
C PHE A 108 13.22 10.36 8.34
N GLN A 109 12.42 10.58 7.30
CA GLN A 109 11.87 11.88 6.96
C GLN A 109 10.43 11.73 6.48
N LEU A 110 9.59 12.69 6.85
CA LEU A 110 8.23 12.82 6.34
C LEU A 110 8.23 13.89 5.26
N CYS A 111 7.85 13.51 4.04
CA CYS A 111 7.85 14.38 2.88
C CYS A 111 6.43 14.77 2.47
N ILE A 112 6.25 16.00 2.00
CA ILE A 112 5.03 16.40 1.27
C ILE A 112 5.22 16.01 -0.20
N LYS A 113 4.21 15.42 -0.82
CA LYS A 113 4.13 15.22 -2.27
C LYS A 113 3.57 16.48 -2.91
N ASP A 114 4.41 17.18 -3.67
CA ASP A 114 3.99 18.35 -4.43
C ASP A 114 3.95 18.01 -5.93
N PRO A 115 2.80 18.11 -6.61
CA PRO A 115 2.68 17.74 -8.02
C PRO A 115 3.71 18.47 -8.89
N LEU A 116 4.53 17.71 -9.61
CA LEU A 116 5.52 18.18 -10.58
C LEU A 116 4.89 18.27 -11.98
N ILE A 117 4.27 17.18 -12.43
CA ILE A 117 3.67 17.02 -13.76
C ILE A 117 2.34 16.28 -13.61
N ILE A 118 1.32 16.74 -14.34
CA ILE A 118 0.06 16.04 -14.55
C ILE A 118 0.09 15.42 -15.95
N ALA A 119 -0.20 14.13 -16.06
CA ALA A 119 -0.28 13.40 -17.32
C ALA A 119 -1.74 13.03 -17.61
N ARG A 120 -2.27 13.59 -18.69
CA ARG A 120 -3.64 13.37 -19.15
C ARG A 120 -3.63 12.46 -20.37
N PHE A 121 -4.09 11.22 -20.22
CA PHE A 121 -4.11 10.24 -21.29
C PHE A 121 -5.34 10.41 -22.18
N LYS A 122 -5.20 10.03 -23.45
CA LYS A 122 -6.33 9.94 -24.39
C LYS A 122 -7.29 8.84 -23.96
N GLU A 123 -8.58 9.07 -24.20
CA GLU A 123 -9.62 8.09 -23.94
C GLU A 123 -9.37 6.78 -24.72
N GLY A 124 -9.52 5.64 -24.04
CA GLY A 124 -9.21 4.31 -24.59
C GLY A 124 -7.74 3.89 -24.49
N VAL A 125 -6.82 4.78 -24.11
CA VAL A 125 -5.42 4.43 -23.81
C VAL A 125 -5.30 4.04 -22.34
N ASN A 126 -4.86 2.82 -22.05
CA ASN A 126 -4.68 2.36 -20.66
C ASN A 126 -3.55 3.18 -19.98
N PRO A 127 -3.86 3.95 -18.92
CA PRO A 127 -2.88 4.79 -18.25
C PRO A 127 -1.86 3.93 -17.51
N ASN A 128 -0.68 3.74 -18.10
CA ASN A 128 0.42 3.03 -17.48
C ASN A 128 1.52 4.02 -17.05
N PRO A 129 1.81 4.16 -15.74
CA PRO A 129 2.91 4.98 -15.22
C PRO A 129 4.25 4.71 -15.90
N ARG A 130 4.51 3.45 -16.29
CA ARG A 130 5.75 3.06 -16.98
C ARG A 130 5.88 3.69 -18.37
N SER A 131 4.77 4.00 -19.04
CA SER A 131 4.81 4.60 -20.38
C SER A 131 5.32 6.04 -20.36
N VAL A 132 5.05 6.78 -19.29
CA VAL A 132 5.55 8.17 -19.12
C VAL A 132 6.99 8.15 -18.61
N THR A 133 7.28 7.32 -17.61
CA THR A 133 8.60 7.31 -16.98
C THR A 133 9.70 6.67 -17.84
N GLN A 134 9.34 5.95 -18.92
CA GLN A 134 10.27 5.44 -19.92
C GLN A 134 10.63 6.46 -21.00
N LEU A 135 9.96 7.62 -21.05
CA LEU A 135 10.33 8.67 -21.98
C LEU A 135 11.75 9.13 -21.67
N PRO A 136 12.55 9.47 -22.69
CA PRO A 136 13.98 9.67 -22.49
C PRO A 136 14.37 10.78 -21.51
N LEU A 137 13.63 11.89 -21.51
CA LEU A 137 13.80 12.96 -20.52
C LEU A 137 13.76 12.43 -19.08
N PHE A 138 12.83 11.52 -18.79
CA PHE A 138 12.75 10.92 -17.47
C PHE A 138 13.85 9.91 -17.23
N ARG A 139 14.40 9.22 -18.24
CA ARG A 139 15.52 8.28 -18.03
C ARG A 139 16.75 8.98 -17.45
N ASP A 140 17.08 10.18 -17.89
CA ASP A 140 18.24 10.90 -17.34
C ASP A 140 17.97 11.43 -15.93
N ILE A 141 16.73 11.82 -15.63
CA ILE A 141 16.25 12.10 -14.27
C ILE A 141 16.30 10.83 -13.40
N GLN A 142 15.98 9.66 -13.97
CA GLN A 142 16.01 8.35 -13.30
C GLN A 142 17.43 7.81 -13.09
N LYS A 143 18.40 8.11 -13.95
CA LYS A 143 19.81 7.78 -13.67
C LYS A 143 20.30 8.51 -12.41
N GLN A 144 19.70 9.67 -12.11
CA GLN A 144 19.88 10.40 -10.87
C GLN A 144 18.94 9.95 -9.74
N TRP A 145 17.97 9.03 -9.97
CA TRP A 145 17.25 8.29 -8.93
C TRP A 145 18.20 7.33 -8.21
N HIS A 146 18.99 7.88 -7.32
CA HIS A 146 19.57 7.08 -6.27
C HIS A 146 18.55 7.03 -5.14
N TYR A 147 17.91 5.87 -4.96
CA TYR A 147 17.10 5.53 -3.78
C TYR A 147 17.78 6.12 -2.52
N GLY A 148 17.20 7.20 -1.99
CA GLY A 148 17.59 7.83 -0.72
C GLY A 148 18.93 8.56 -0.66
N LYS A 149 19.56 9.02 -1.76
CA LYS A 149 20.92 9.64 -1.66
C LYS A 149 21.03 11.16 -1.79
N THR A 150 19.96 11.90 -2.04
CA THR A 150 20.07 13.37 -2.13
C THR A 150 18.95 14.03 -1.34
N LEU A 151 19.35 14.75 -0.28
CA LEU A 151 18.52 15.77 0.35
C LEU A 151 18.20 16.82 -0.72
N PHE A 152 17.06 16.69 -1.39
CA PHE A 152 16.56 17.76 -2.25
C PHE A 152 16.36 18.99 -1.37
N LYS A 153 17.20 20.01 -1.57
CA LYS A 153 16.95 21.35 -1.04
C LYS A 153 16.09 22.04 -2.10
N PRO A 154 14.79 22.29 -1.85
CA PRO A 154 13.97 22.98 -2.82
C PRO A 154 14.64 24.31 -3.12
N PRO A 155 14.94 24.63 -4.39
CA PRO A 155 15.54 25.91 -4.70
C PRO A 155 14.57 27.00 -4.24
N GLU A 156 15.12 27.92 -3.45
CA GLU A 156 14.40 29.08 -2.94
C GLU A 156 14.09 29.98 -4.12
N ASP A 157 12.80 30.22 -4.33
CA ASP A 157 12.24 31.28 -5.18
C ASP A 157 12.82 31.42 -6.61
N VAL A 158 12.83 30.33 -7.38
CA VAL A 158 13.18 30.37 -8.80
C VAL A 158 11.91 30.54 -9.63
N SER A 159 11.47 31.78 -9.83
CA SER A 159 10.54 32.08 -10.91
C SER A 159 11.32 32.12 -12.23
N ALA A 160 10.92 31.30 -13.21
CA ALA A 160 11.48 31.36 -14.55
C ALA A 160 10.65 32.30 -15.42
N GLU A 161 11.33 33.19 -16.15
CA GLU A 161 10.67 33.96 -17.20
C GLU A 161 10.24 33.04 -18.34
N LYS A 162 9.19 33.43 -19.07
CA LYS A 162 8.63 32.59 -20.15
C LYS A 162 9.68 32.28 -21.22
N GLU A 163 10.51 33.27 -21.57
CA GLU A 163 11.55 33.18 -22.59
C GLU A 163 12.66 32.18 -22.21
N GLU A 164 13.05 32.15 -20.94
CA GLU A 164 14.00 31.17 -20.41
C GLU A 164 13.43 29.75 -20.53
N LEU A 165 12.16 29.55 -20.14
CA LEU A 165 11.50 28.26 -20.25
C LEU A 165 11.36 27.81 -21.70
N GLU A 166 10.98 28.70 -22.62
CA GLU A 166 10.91 28.36 -24.04
C GLU A 166 12.27 27.89 -24.58
N SER A 167 13.37 28.52 -24.15
CA SER A 167 14.73 28.09 -24.48
C SER A 167 15.04 26.69 -23.95
N LEU A 168 14.69 26.41 -22.68
CA LEU A 168 14.89 25.11 -22.06
C LEU A 168 14.06 24.00 -22.73
N VAL A 169 12.81 24.29 -23.10
CA VAL A 169 11.95 23.34 -23.82
C VAL A 169 12.52 23.03 -25.20
N LYS A 170 12.91 24.07 -25.95
CA LYS A 170 13.57 23.88 -27.25
C LYS A 170 14.86 23.07 -27.14
N LYS A 171 15.63 23.27 -26.07
CA LYS A 171 16.82 22.47 -25.78
C LYS A 171 16.45 21.01 -25.48
N MET A 172 15.52 20.76 -24.57
CA MET A 172 15.07 19.40 -24.21
C MET A 172 14.57 18.60 -25.42
N LEU A 173 13.79 19.23 -26.31
CA LEU A 173 13.31 18.58 -27.53
C LEU A 173 14.46 18.20 -28.48
N LYS A 174 15.50 19.02 -28.56
CA LYS A 174 16.72 18.77 -29.36
C LYS A 174 17.64 17.74 -28.73
N ASP A 175 17.86 17.81 -27.42
CA ASP A 175 18.70 16.86 -26.70
C ASP A 175 18.12 15.43 -26.79
N SER A 176 16.79 15.32 -26.89
CA SER A 176 16.08 14.06 -27.14
C SER A 176 16.23 13.52 -28.56
N ASP A 177 16.83 14.26 -29.50
CA ASP A 177 16.99 13.86 -30.91
C ASP A 177 18.13 12.84 -31.12
N HIS A 178 19.01 12.66 -30.12
CA HIS A 178 20.20 11.80 -30.20
C HIS A 178 20.03 10.40 -29.58
N ILE A 179 18.80 9.98 -29.32
CA ILE A 179 18.54 8.76 -28.57
C ILE A 179 18.40 7.58 -29.53
N SER A 180 19.54 7.11 -30.03
CA SER A 180 19.63 5.91 -30.87
C SER A 180 20.13 4.68 -30.09
N ASP A 181 19.84 4.61 -28.80
CA ASP A 181 20.29 3.50 -27.95
C ASP A 181 19.35 2.28 -28.08
N GLU A 182 19.91 1.07 -27.99
CA GLU A 182 19.21 -0.23 -28.10
C GLU A 182 17.95 -0.31 -27.21
N GLU A 183 17.97 0.37 -26.06
CA GLU A 183 16.86 0.44 -25.13
C GLU A 183 15.68 1.28 -25.65
N TYR A 184 15.94 2.37 -26.37
CA TYR A 184 14.89 3.16 -27.03
C TYR A 184 14.19 2.31 -28.09
N GLN A 185 14.98 1.64 -28.94
CA GLN A 185 14.50 0.75 -29.99
C GLN A 185 13.61 -0.35 -29.41
N LYS A 186 14.01 -0.93 -28.28
CA LYS A 186 13.20 -1.94 -27.57
C LYS A 186 11.88 -1.40 -27.02
N THR A 187 11.86 -0.16 -26.51
CA THR A 187 10.65 0.45 -25.94
C THR A 187 9.60 0.75 -26.99
N PHE A 188 10.02 1.22 -28.17
CA PHE A 188 9.11 1.69 -29.23
C PHE A 188 9.01 0.77 -30.45
N LYS A 189 9.57 -0.45 -30.37
CA LYS A 189 9.42 -1.49 -31.40
C LYS A 189 7.94 -1.73 -31.72
N ASP A 190 7.57 -1.63 -32.99
CA ASP A 190 6.19 -1.80 -33.48
C ASP A 190 5.14 -0.85 -32.82
N ARG A 191 5.57 0.27 -32.23
CA ARG A 191 4.69 1.19 -31.49
C ARG A 191 4.94 2.64 -31.87
N ILE A 192 3.85 3.40 -31.94
CA ILE A 192 3.87 4.86 -32.04
C ILE A 192 3.35 5.41 -30.71
N PHE A 193 4.07 6.36 -30.12
CA PHE A 193 3.63 7.04 -28.91
C PHE A 193 3.75 8.55 -29.08
N LYS A 194 2.62 9.25 -29.00
CA LYS A 194 2.48 10.67 -29.23
C LYS A 194 2.30 11.41 -27.91
N VAL A 195 3.17 12.37 -27.64
CA VAL A 195 3.22 13.13 -26.40
C VAL A 195 3.04 14.61 -26.70
N ASN A 196 2.03 15.23 -26.09
CA ASN A 196 1.91 16.68 -26.01
C ASN A 196 2.58 17.21 -24.74
N TRP A 197 3.13 18.40 -24.83
CA TRP A 197 3.64 19.20 -23.72
C TRP A 197 2.84 20.49 -23.63
N ASP A 198 2.14 20.70 -22.52
CA ASP A 198 1.52 21.99 -22.19
C ASP A 198 2.20 22.55 -20.94
N ILE A 199 3.18 23.41 -21.18
CA ILE A 199 4.06 23.94 -20.15
C ILE A 199 3.62 25.36 -19.86
N GLN A 200 2.48 25.49 -19.18
CA GLN A 200 1.89 26.78 -18.82
C GLN A 200 1.66 27.67 -20.07
N GLY A 201 1.15 27.07 -21.15
CA GLY A 201 0.90 27.74 -22.43
C GLY A 201 2.10 27.80 -23.39
N ILE A 202 3.24 27.19 -23.03
CA ILE A 202 4.30 26.85 -24.00
C ILE A 202 3.98 25.45 -24.52
N LEU A 203 3.60 25.37 -25.80
CA LEU A 203 3.13 24.13 -26.42
C LEU A 203 4.25 23.44 -27.21
N ALA A 204 4.28 22.12 -27.20
CA ALA A 204 5.12 21.32 -28.07
C ALA A 204 4.58 19.89 -28.14
N TYR A 205 5.03 19.12 -29.13
CA TYR A 205 4.80 17.67 -29.13
C TYR A 205 6.07 16.90 -29.48
N GLN A 206 6.06 15.62 -29.12
CA GLN A 206 7.02 14.60 -29.52
C GLN A 206 6.26 13.38 -30.03
N ILE A 207 6.76 12.74 -31.08
CA ILE A 207 6.29 11.46 -31.58
C ILE A 207 7.47 10.49 -31.52
N PHE A 208 7.27 9.41 -30.79
CA PHE A 208 8.25 8.33 -30.61
C PHE A 208 7.83 7.12 -31.43
N GLU A 209 8.70 6.69 -32.32
CA GLU A 209 8.55 5.51 -33.18
C GLU A 209 9.85 4.70 -33.14
N GLU A 210 9.81 3.42 -33.54
CA GLU A 210 10.95 2.50 -33.51
C GLU A 210 12.25 3.17 -34.02
N ASN A 211 12.27 3.68 -35.25
CA ASN A 211 13.48 4.29 -35.84
C ASN A 211 13.40 5.81 -36.03
N ARG A 212 12.41 6.46 -35.42
CA ARG A 212 12.13 7.86 -35.71
C ARG A 212 11.66 8.58 -34.47
N TYR A 213 12.22 9.77 -34.30
CA TYR A 213 11.78 10.75 -33.33
C TYR A 213 11.45 12.03 -34.08
N THR A 214 10.27 12.59 -33.83
CA THR A 214 9.90 13.90 -34.38
C THR A 214 9.32 14.78 -33.29
N TYR A 215 9.55 16.08 -33.41
CA TYR A 215 9.01 17.06 -32.49
C TYR A 215 8.67 18.35 -33.22
N GLU A 216 7.77 19.13 -32.64
CA GLU A 216 7.54 20.50 -33.06
C GLU A 216 7.27 21.38 -31.85
N PHE A 217 7.76 22.61 -31.91
CA PHE A 217 7.53 23.63 -30.89
C PHE A 217 6.43 24.59 -31.35
N GLY A 218 5.54 24.97 -30.43
CA GLY A 218 4.49 25.96 -30.65
C GLY A 218 3.09 25.39 -30.88
N LYS A 219 2.92 24.07 -30.95
CA LYS A 219 1.61 23.42 -31.10
C LYS A 219 1.53 22.05 -30.42
N ASN A 220 0.30 21.59 -30.22
CA ASN A 220 -0.03 20.24 -29.75
C ASN A 220 -0.68 19.44 -30.88
N LEU A 221 -0.61 18.12 -30.80
CA LEU A 221 -1.36 17.20 -31.65
C LEU A 221 -2.78 17.01 -31.11
N ASP A 222 -3.77 16.98 -31.99
CA ASP A 222 -5.16 16.67 -31.62
C ASP A 222 -5.34 15.22 -31.17
N ASP A 223 -4.47 14.32 -31.63
CA ASP A 223 -4.57 12.89 -31.43
C ASP A 223 -3.47 12.28 -30.55
N ALA A 224 -2.80 13.10 -29.73
CA ALA A 224 -1.76 12.63 -28.81
C ALA A 224 -2.28 11.58 -27.82
N ASP A 225 -1.44 10.59 -27.49
CA ASP A 225 -1.76 9.54 -26.52
C ASP A 225 -1.73 10.04 -25.07
N VAL A 226 -0.89 11.03 -24.80
CA VAL A 226 -0.77 11.69 -23.49
C VAL A 226 -0.40 13.15 -23.64
N THR A 227 -0.92 14.00 -22.75
CA THR A 227 -0.50 15.39 -22.57
C THR A 227 0.16 15.55 -21.21
N LEU A 228 1.43 15.97 -21.18
CA LEU A 228 2.22 16.22 -19.98
C LEU A 228 2.22 17.70 -19.64
N MET A 229 1.84 18.02 -18.40
CA MET A 229 1.58 19.37 -17.94
C MET A 229 2.35 19.68 -16.65
N PRO A 230 3.52 20.32 -16.72
CA PRO A 230 4.18 20.84 -15.53
C PRO A 230 3.29 21.83 -14.77
N THR A 231 3.19 21.66 -13.46
CA THR A 231 2.23 22.39 -12.61
C THR A 231 2.64 23.82 -12.32
N SER A 232 3.93 24.15 -12.48
CA SER A 232 4.45 25.50 -12.33
C SER A 232 5.66 25.75 -13.23
N ARG A 233 5.95 27.03 -13.48
CA ARG A 233 7.16 27.46 -14.19
C ARG A 233 8.44 27.04 -13.46
N LYS A 234 8.43 27.08 -12.13
CA LYS A 234 9.54 26.60 -11.29
C LYS A 234 9.81 25.11 -11.55
N TYR A 235 8.77 24.29 -11.53
CA TYR A 235 8.91 22.85 -11.74
C TYR A 235 9.28 22.48 -13.18
N ALA A 236 8.72 23.19 -14.15
CA ALA A 236 9.17 23.08 -15.54
C ALA A 236 10.67 23.38 -15.66
N LYS A 237 11.14 24.46 -15.04
CA LYS A 237 12.57 24.83 -15.05
C LYS A 237 13.44 23.70 -14.49
N LEU A 238 13.12 23.21 -13.29
CA LEU A 238 13.88 22.14 -12.64
C LEU A 238 13.93 20.86 -13.49
N LEU A 239 12.78 20.51 -14.08
CA LEU A 239 12.66 19.34 -14.95
C LEU A 239 13.56 19.46 -16.18
N PHE A 240 13.52 20.60 -16.88
CA PHE A 240 14.24 20.78 -18.15
C PHE A 240 15.70 21.21 -17.99
N GLN A 241 16.10 21.68 -16.80
CA GLN A 241 17.51 21.92 -16.47
C GLN A 241 18.25 20.62 -16.11
N GLY A 242 17.53 19.53 -15.82
CA GLY A 242 18.11 18.25 -15.43
C GLY A 242 18.61 18.24 -13.99
N ASP A 243 18.06 19.11 -13.13
CA ASP A 243 18.37 19.13 -11.71
C ASP A 243 17.92 17.82 -11.06
N PRO A 244 18.66 17.30 -10.06
CA PRO A 244 18.25 16.11 -9.33
C PRO A 244 16.99 16.39 -8.52
N ILE A 245 15.89 15.70 -8.83
CA ILE A 245 14.61 15.81 -8.12
C ILE A 245 14.23 14.43 -7.59
N ASP A 246 13.94 14.36 -6.29
CA ASP A 246 13.32 13.16 -5.70
C ASP A 246 11.83 13.17 -6.06
N ILE A 247 11.44 12.24 -6.93
CA ILE A 247 10.07 12.17 -7.47
C ILE A 247 9.39 10.85 -7.10
N THR A 248 8.08 10.91 -6.97
CA THR A 248 7.16 9.81 -6.72
C THR A 248 6.00 9.90 -7.71
N HIS A 249 5.05 8.97 -7.63
CA HIS A 249 3.84 9.01 -8.44
C HIS A 249 2.60 9.16 -7.57
N GLY A 250 1.54 9.67 -8.18
CA GLY A 250 0.24 9.83 -7.55
C GLY A 250 -0.85 9.93 -8.60
N LYS A 251 -2.05 10.25 -8.12
CA LYS A 251 -3.17 10.59 -8.99
C LYS A 251 -3.83 11.87 -8.48
N ASP A 252 -4.31 12.68 -9.42
CA ASP A 252 -5.08 13.87 -9.07
C ASP A 252 -6.54 13.52 -8.74
N ALA A 253 -7.32 14.53 -8.34
CA ALA A 253 -8.75 14.38 -8.04
C ALA A 253 -9.60 13.92 -9.25
N HIS A 254 -9.03 13.96 -10.46
CA HIS A 254 -9.66 13.53 -11.71
C HIS A 254 -9.08 12.19 -12.20
N ASN A 255 -8.35 11.45 -11.34
CA ASN A 255 -7.70 10.17 -11.64
C ASN A 255 -6.63 10.26 -12.74
N ASN A 256 -6.16 11.47 -13.08
CA ASN A 256 -5.02 11.66 -13.96
C ASN A 256 -3.74 11.24 -13.24
N PHE A 257 -2.82 10.64 -13.96
CA PHE A 257 -1.52 10.28 -13.42
C PHE A 257 -0.72 11.55 -13.08
N GLN A 258 -0.04 11.55 -11.94
CA GLN A 258 0.85 12.63 -11.52
C GLN A 258 2.24 12.09 -11.21
N LEU A 259 3.26 12.87 -11.57
CA LEU A 259 4.58 12.79 -10.96
C LEU A 259 4.67 13.90 -9.92
N CYS A 260 5.14 13.58 -8.71
CA CYS A 260 5.22 14.51 -7.59
C CYS A 260 6.65 14.62 -7.07
N VAL A 261 7.07 15.80 -6.61
CA VAL A 261 8.33 16.01 -5.88
C VAL A 261 8.14 15.71 -4.40
N LYS A 262 9.12 15.07 -3.77
CA LYS A 262 9.17 14.89 -2.32
C LYS A 262 9.83 16.08 -1.64
N ILE A 263 9.08 16.79 -0.79
CA ILE A 263 9.58 17.94 -0.03
C ILE A 263 9.69 17.56 1.46
N PRO A 264 10.90 17.40 2.02
CA PRO A 264 11.06 17.03 3.43
C PRO A 264 10.46 18.07 4.38
N MET A 265 9.55 17.61 5.24
CA MET A 265 8.79 18.42 6.18
C MET A 265 9.26 18.22 7.62
N LEU A 266 9.36 16.96 8.04
CA LEU A 266 9.88 16.53 9.34
C LEU A 266 11.13 15.68 9.08
N LEU A 267 12.20 15.99 9.77
CA LEU A 267 13.49 15.32 9.66
C LEU A 267 13.83 14.63 10.98
N THR A 268 14.40 13.44 10.91
CA THR A 268 14.94 12.77 12.11
C THR A 268 16.45 12.65 12.00
N ARG A 269 17.12 12.58 13.15
CA ARG A 269 18.53 12.20 13.22
C ARG A 269 18.74 11.29 14.42
N PHE A 270 19.06 10.03 14.15
CA PHE A 270 19.32 9.06 15.21
C PHE A 270 20.77 9.16 15.69
N LYS A 271 20.97 8.93 16.99
CA LYS A 271 22.30 8.83 17.59
C LYS A 271 22.98 7.49 17.22
N ASP A 272 22.22 6.40 17.23
CA ASP A 272 22.64 5.11 16.71
C ASP A 272 22.05 4.91 15.29
N PRO A 273 22.89 4.84 14.23
CA PRO A 273 22.42 4.62 12.87
C PRO A 273 21.78 3.25 12.63
N ASN A 274 21.97 2.28 13.54
CA ASN A 274 21.36 0.94 13.46
C ASN A 274 19.98 0.88 14.10
N LEU A 275 19.56 1.93 14.83
CA LEU A 275 18.27 1.94 15.48
C LEU A 275 17.16 1.98 14.44
N SER A 276 16.27 0.99 14.48
CA SER A 276 15.14 0.93 13.56
C SER A 276 14.23 2.15 13.75
N PRO A 277 13.90 2.91 12.67
CA PRO A 277 12.97 4.02 12.79
C PRO A 277 11.55 3.63 13.21
N LEU A 278 11.22 2.33 13.21
CA LEU A 278 9.99 1.82 13.82
C LEU A 278 9.91 2.13 15.31
N VAL A 279 11.04 2.42 15.98
CA VAL A 279 11.01 2.94 17.36
C VAL A 279 10.18 4.24 17.47
N LEU A 280 10.14 5.06 16.41
CA LEU A 280 9.34 6.28 16.40
C LEU A 280 7.84 5.99 16.42
N SER A 281 7.39 4.85 15.89
CA SER A 281 5.97 4.47 15.93
C SER A 281 5.49 4.15 17.34
N LYS A 282 6.41 3.86 18.28
CA LYS A 282 6.12 3.68 19.71
C LYS A 282 5.87 5.02 20.43
N LEU A 283 6.22 6.16 19.82
CA LEU A 283 6.19 7.46 20.50
C LEU A 283 4.78 8.07 20.45
N PRO A 284 4.26 8.61 21.57
CA PRO A 284 2.92 9.18 21.65
C PRO A 284 2.63 10.30 20.64
N PHE A 285 3.64 11.09 20.25
CA PHE A 285 3.45 12.16 19.27
C PHE A 285 3.31 11.63 17.83
N SER A 286 3.84 10.44 17.52
CA SER A 286 3.76 9.85 16.17
C SER A 286 2.30 9.64 15.76
N LYS A 287 1.43 9.43 16.76
CA LYS A 287 -0.04 9.41 16.62
C LYS A 287 -0.62 10.71 16.03
N SER A 288 0.09 11.86 16.11
CA SER A 288 -0.35 13.18 15.63
C SER A 288 0.11 13.54 14.21
N PHE A 289 1.17 12.89 13.72
CA PHE A 289 1.72 13.10 12.37
C PHE A 289 1.27 12.03 11.39
N ARG A 290 0.50 11.05 11.89
CA ARG A 290 -0.38 10.26 11.04
C ARG A 290 -1.43 11.21 10.46
N LYS A 291 -1.09 11.86 9.35
CA LYS A 291 -1.97 11.61 8.22
C LYS A 291 -1.79 10.13 7.95
N GLU A 292 -2.88 9.41 7.80
CA GLU A 292 -2.76 8.09 7.21
C GLU A 292 -2.04 8.30 5.85
N GLU A 293 -0.70 8.19 5.82
CA GLU A 293 -0.17 7.19 4.93
C GLU A 293 -0.88 5.94 5.36
N LYS A 294 -1.05 5.06 4.42
CA LYS A 294 -1.17 3.72 4.89
C LYS A 294 -0.01 3.35 5.88
N VAL A 295 -0.13 3.41 7.21
CA VAL A 295 -0.73 2.21 7.78
C VAL A 295 -2.10 2.52 7.32
N GLU A 296 -2.64 1.78 6.35
CA GLU A 296 -4.07 1.72 6.48
C GLU A 296 -4.13 1.15 7.86
N GLU A 297 -4.69 1.97 8.76
CA GLU A 297 -4.84 1.71 10.16
C GLU A 297 -4.70 0.21 10.28
N LYS A 298 -3.71 -0.36 10.99
CA LYS A 298 -3.76 -1.82 11.15
C LYS A 298 -5.04 -2.13 11.97
N ARG A 299 -6.27 -1.73 11.58
CA ARG A 299 -7.31 -2.64 11.07
C ARG A 299 -6.56 -3.85 10.65
N GLU A 300 -6.62 -4.82 11.54
CA GLU A 300 -5.82 -6.00 11.40
C GLU A 300 -6.07 -6.53 9.99
N GLU A 301 -5.09 -6.32 9.11
CA GLU A 301 -5.11 -6.98 7.83
C GLU A 301 -4.97 -8.44 8.15
N TYR A 302 -6.05 -9.13 7.89
CA TYR A 302 -6.24 -10.48 8.33
C TYR A 302 -6.84 -11.23 7.18
N GLY A 303 -6.05 -12.10 6.58
CA GLY A 303 -6.53 -13.17 5.73
C GLY A 303 -6.28 -14.51 6.40
N SER A 304 -7.24 -15.42 6.33
CA SER A 304 -6.98 -16.82 6.64
C SER A 304 -7.37 -17.72 5.49
N TYR A 305 -6.46 -18.63 5.14
CA TYR A 305 -6.78 -19.69 4.19
C TYR A 305 -7.72 -20.67 4.86
N ILE A 306 -8.89 -20.82 4.26
CA ILE A 306 -9.86 -21.81 4.68
C ILE A 306 -9.67 -23.03 3.75
N PRO A 307 -9.22 -24.18 4.27
CA PRO A 307 -8.94 -25.35 3.43
C PRO A 307 -10.23 -25.90 2.84
N VAL A 308 -10.26 -26.20 1.55
CA VAL A 308 -11.43 -26.86 0.93
C VAL A 308 -11.61 -28.28 1.48
N ASN A 309 -12.87 -28.73 1.57
CA ASN A 309 -13.22 -30.12 1.87
C ASN A 309 -12.75 -30.66 3.23
N LEU A 310 -12.75 -29.83 4.26
CA LEU A 310 -12.47 -30.28 5.62
C LEU A 310 -13.71 -30.94 6.25
N SER A 311 -13.64 -32.25 6.49
CA SER A 311 -14.57 -32.97 7.37
C SER A 311 -13.99 -32.99 8.79
N ALA A 312 -14.63 -32.35 9.76
CA ALA A 312 -14.37 -32.71 11.16
C ALA A 312 -14.93 -34.10 11.42
N GLY A 313 -14.21 -34.91 12.20
CA GLY A 313 -14.76 -36.16 12.71
C GLY A 313 -15.91 -35.88 13.67
N GLU A 314 -16.96 -36.70 13.57
CA GLU A 314 -18.13 -36.78 14.47
C GLU A 314 -19.00 -35.52 14.67
N TYR A 315 -18.94 -34.56 13.75
CA TYR A 315 -20.07 -33.66 13.49
C TYR A 315 -20.59 -33.95 12.07
N GLN A 316 -21.87 -34.31 11.98
CA GLN A 316 -22.47 -34.94 10.81
C GLN A 316 -22.34 -34.07 9.54
N ASN A 317 -21.49 -34.51 8.61
CA ASN A 317 -21.51 -34.22 7.16
C ASN A 317 -21.56 -32.74 6.70
N GLU A 318 -20.93 -31.81 7.41
CA GLU A 318 -20.81 -30.42 6.95
C GLU A 318 -19.36 -30.03 6.64
N VAL A 319 -19.15 -29.40 5.47
CA VAL A 319 -17.87 -28.82 5.06
C VAL A 319 -17.67 -27.52 5.85
N ILE A 320 -16.89 -27.61 6.93
CA ILE A 320 -16.55 -26.51 7.86
C ILE A 320 -16.20 -25.17 7.17
N PRO A 321 -15.48 -25.16 6.04
CA PRO A 321 -15.22 -23.95 5.25
C PRO A 321 -16.45 -23.15 4.85
N LEU A 322 -17.50 -23.86 4.43
CA LEU A 322 -18.72 -23.25 3.96
C LEU A 322 -19.47 -22.55 5.10
N LYS A 323 -19.43 -23.11 6.31
CA LYS A 323 -20.08 -22.54 7.49
C LYS A 323 -19.60 -21.11 7.81
N VAL A 324 -18.31 -20.82 7.63
CA VAL A 324 -17.77 -19.47 7.83
C VAL A 324 -18.33 -18.51 6.77
N PHE A 325 -18.39 -18.93 5.51
CA PHE A 325 -18.96 -18.12 4.44
C PHE A 325 -20.47 -17.91 4.60
N GLU A 326 -21.23 -18.96 4.88
CA GLU A 326 -22.68 -18.89 5.12
C GLU A 326 -23.00 -17.91 6.24
N TYR A 327 -22.21 -17.91 7.32
CA TYR A 327 -22.36 -16.96 8.41
C TYR A 327 -22.25 -15.49 7.95
N PHE A 328 -21.19 -15.14 7.22
CA PHE A 328 -21.00 -13.76 6.75
C PHE A 328 -21.94 -13.38 5.60
N ILE A 329 -22.25 -14.31 4.70
CA ILE A 329 -23.23 -14.11 3.62
C ILE A 329 -24.62 -13.83 4.20
N GLU A 330 -25.04 -14.59 5.21
CA GLU A 330 -26.35 -14.41 5.84
C GLU A 330 -26.45 -13.05 6.53
N LYS A 331 -25.35 -12.52 7.06
CA LYS A 331 -25.31 -11.19 7.66
C LYS A 331 -25.12 -10.06 6.65
N ALA A 332 -24.50 -10.35 5.51
CA ALA A 332 -24.13 -9.34 4.54
C ALA A 332 -25.33 -8.54 4.05
N SER A 333 -25.22 -7.22 4.15
CA SER A 333 -26.23 -6.28 3.65
C SER A 333 -26.24 -6.15 2.13
N ASN A 334 -25.07 -6.35 1.50
CA ASN A 334 -24.89 -6.37 0.05
C ASN A 334 -23.72 -7.29 -0.31
N ILE A 335 -23.80 -7.94 -1.48
CA ILE A 335 -22.80 -8.90 -1.94
C ILE A 335 -22.49 -8.63 -3.42
N VAL A 336 -21.22 -8.38 -3.71
CA VAL A 336 -20.71 -8.17 -5.07
C VAL A 336 -19.71 -9.27 -5.40
N VAL A 337 -19.84 -9.88 -6.57
CA VAL A 337 -18.82 -10.79 -7.11
C VAL A 337 -18.15 -10.19 -8.32
N CYS A 338 -16.88 -10.52 -8.53
CA CYS A 338 -16.11 -10.11 -9.69
C CYS A 338 -15.52 -11.30 -10.44
N HIS A 339 -15.24 -11.12 -11.73
CA HIS A 339 -14.38 -12.05 -12.45
C HIS A 339 -12.96 -11.96 -11.90
N CYS A 340 -12.24 -13.09 -11.91
CA CYS A 340 -10.89 -13.12 -11.39
C CYS A 340 -9.93 -12.43 -12.36
N LEU A 341 -9.54 -11.18 -12.05
CA LEU A 341 -8.59 -10.40 -12.85
C LEU A 341 -7.28 -11.16 -13.09
N CYS A 342 -6.79 -11.92 -12.11
CA CYS A 342 -5.61 -12.76 -12.28
C CYS A 342 -5.82 -13.84 -13.36
N ARG A 343 -6.97 -14.52 -13.37
CA ARG A 343 -7.27 -15.56 -14.36
C ARG A 343 -7.55 -14.98 -15.73
N ILE A 344 -8.16 -13.79 -15.81
CA ILE A 344 -8.37 -13.08 -17.08
C ILE A 344 -7.01 -12.68 -17.66
N ASN A 345 -6.17 -11.99 -16.87
CA ASN A 345 -4.89 -11.46 -17.34
C ASN A 345 -3.89 -12.54 -17.74
N TYR A 346 -3.95 -13.71 -17.10
CA TYR A 346 -3.10 -14.88 -17.43
C TYR A 346 -3.81 -15.91 -18.32
N ASP A 347 -4.98 -15.59 -18.87
CA ASP A 347 -5.79 -16.47 -19.72
C ASP A 347 -5.92 -17.91 -19.19
N CYS A 348 -6.38 -18.03 -17.94
CA CYS A 348 -6.47 -19.30 -17.22
C CYS A 348 -7.36 -20.31 -17.96
N GLN A 349 -6.83 -21.52 -18.18
CA GLN A 349 -7.55 -22.64 -18.79
C GLN A 349 -8.04 -23.68 -17.76
N ASN A 350 -7.58 -23.58 -16.52
CA ASN A 350 -7.79 -24.62 -15.50
C ASN A 350 -8.99 -24.35 -14.57
N HIS A 351 -9.49 -23.13 -14.56
CA HIS A 351 -10.50 -22.67 -13.60
C HIS A 351 -11.38 -21.60 -14.25
N ASP A 352 -12.65 -21.57 -13.86
CA ASP A 352 -13.64 -20.61 -14.37
C ASP A 352 -13.20 -19.16 -14.09
N LYS A 353 -13.11 -18.33 -15.13
CA LYS A 353 -12.68 -16.92 -14.99
C LYS A 353 -13.72 -16.07 -14.27
N THR A 354 -14.99 -16.49 -14.24
CA THR A 354 -16.06 -15.75 -13.57
C THR A 354 -16.07 -15.96 -12.05
N LEU A 355 -15.31 -16.92 -11.54
CA LEU A 355 -15.19 -17.22 -10.10
C LEU A 355 -14.05 -16.40 -9.45
N GLY A 356 -14.13 -15.07 -9.48
CA GLY A 356 -13.21 -14.16 -8.80
C GLY A 356 -13.67 -13.75 -7.41
N CYS A 357 -13.21 -12.59 -6.94
CA CYS A 357 -13.43 -12.15 -5.57
C CYS A 357 -14.91 -11.94 -5.26
N MET A 358 -15.25 -12.13 -3.99
CA MET A 358 -16.54 -11.77 -3.42
C MET A 358 -16.31 -10.69 -2.37
N TYR A 359 -17.11 -9.64 -2.44
CA TYR A 359 -17.09 -8.53 -1.50
C TYR A 359 -18.44 -8.48 -0.79
N MET A 360 -18.43 -8.31 0.52
CA MET A 360 -19.62 -8.35 1.38
C MET A 360 -19.64 -7.16 2.33
N GLY A 361 -20.85 -6.66 2.59
CA GLY A 361 -21.11 -5.59 3.56
C GLY A 361 -21.48 -4.25 2.93
N ASP A 362 -21.82 -3.28 3.79
CA ASP A 362 -22.42 -2.01 3.37
C ASP A 362 -21.53 -1.18 2.45
N ASP A 363 -20.22 -1.21 2.65
CA ASP A 363 -19.27 -0.47 1.82
C ASP A 363 -19.34 -0.88 0.35
N THR A 364 -19.69 -2.14 0.08
CA THR A 364 -19.82 -2.65 -1.28
C THR A 364 -20.99 -2.03 -2.05
N LYS A 365 -21.98 -1.44 -1.37
CA LYS A 365 -23.10 -0.71 -2.01
C LYS A 365 -22.59 0.52 -2.78
N ASN A 366 -21.42 1.05 -2.42
CA ASN A 366 -20.81 2.22 -3.03
C ASN A 366 -19.89 1.88 -4.23
N MET A 367 -19.81 0.61 -4.61
CA MET A 367 -18.96 0.17 -5.72
C MET A 367 -19.47 0.63 -7.08
N VAL A 368 -18.59 1.21 -7.89
CA VAL A 368 -18.83 1.41 -9.31
C VAL A 368 -18.55 0.10 -10.04
N LEU A 369 -19.60 -0.62 -10.42
CA LEU A 369 -19.48 -1.92 -11.08
C LEU A 369 -19.08 -1.76 -12.55
N THR A 370 -18.09 -2.54 -12.95
CA THR A 370 -17.67 -2.70 -14.35
C THR A 370 -18.27 -3.98 -14.95
N ASP A 371 -18.05 -4.24 -16.24
CA ASP A 371 -18.57 -5.44 -16.94
C ASP A 371 -18.10 -6.78 -16.36
N ILE A 372 -17.12 -6.76 -15.45
CA ILE A 372 -16.60 -7.93 -14.76
C ILE A 372 -17.14 -8.08 -13.34
N GLN A 373 -18.08 -7.24 -12.91
CA GLN A 373 -18.63 -7.21 -11.54
C GLN A 373 -20.15 -7.21 -11.56
N ARG A 374 -20.77 -7.85 -10.55
CA ARG A 374 -22.22 -7.82 -10.37
C ARG A 374 -22.62 -8.09 -8.91
N THR A 375 -23.77 -7.54 -8.51
CA THR A 375 -24.43 -7.86 -7.24
C THR A 375 -25.19 -9.18 -7.36
N ILE A 376 -25.22 -9.96 -6.27
CA ILE A 376 -25.90 -11.26 -6.21
C ILE A 376 -26.71 -11.42 -4.93
N SER A 377 -27.69 -12.34 -4.93
CA SER A 377 -28.45 -12.68 -3.72
C SER A 377 -27.61 -13.52 -2.75
N LYS A 378 -28.06 -13.64 -1.49
CA LYS A 378 -27.41 -14.48 -0.48
C LYS A 378 -27.40 -15.95 -0.89
N GLU A 379 -28.53 -16.45 -1.42
CA GLU A 379 -28.65 -17.82 -1.92
C GLU A 379 -27.67 -18.07 -3.06
N GLU A 380 -27.56 -17.11 -3.99
CA GLU A 380 -26.61 -17.19 -5.09
C GLU A 380 -25.15 -17.14 -4.60
N ALA A 381 -24.85 -16.32 -3.58
CA ALA A 381 -23.53 -16.23 -2.98
C ALA A 381 -23.10 -17.57 -2.35
N VAL A 382 -24.00 -18.24 -1.63
CA VAL A 382 -23.72 -19.58 -1.07
C VAL A 382 -23.42 -20.58 -2.20
N GLN A 383 -24.18 -20.55 -3.29
CA GLN A 383 -23.90 -21.40 -4.46
C GLN A 383 -22.60 -21.03 -5.16
N TYR A 384 -22.24 -19.75 -5.20
CA TYR A 384 -20.98 -19.27 -5.75
C TYR A 384 -19.78 -19.82 -4.98
N VAL A 385 -19.82 -19.80 -3.65
CA VAL A 385 -18.78 -20.40 -2.80
C VAL A 385 -18.69 -21.92 -3.05
N LYS A 386 -19.83 -22.63 -3.08
CA LYS A 386 -19.86 -24.06 -3.37
C LYS A 386 -19.22 -24.38 -4.72
N LYS A 387 -19.63 -23.67 -5.78
CA LYS A 387 -19.05 -23.82 -7.11
C LYS A 387 -17.54 -23.54 -7.13
N ALA A 388 -17.06 -22.55 -6.39
CA ALA A 388 -15.64 -22.25 -6.31
C ALA A 388 -14.84 -23.34 -5.58
N ILE A 389 -15.40 -23.90 -4.51
CA ILE A 389 -14.80 -25.03 -3.78
C ILE A 389 -14.79 -26.29 -4.67
N ASP A 390 -15.88 -26.57 -5.37
CA ASP A 390 -16.00 -27.70 -6.31
C ASP A 390 -15.04 -27.57 -7.50
N ASP A 391 -14.74 -26.34 -7.94
CA ASP A 391 -13.72 -26.02 -8.95
C ASP A 391 -12.27 -26.19 -8.43
N GLY A 392 -12.09 -26.55 -7.15
CA GLY A 392 -10.79 -26.77 -6.52
C GLY A 392 -10.07 -25.47 -6.13
N LEU A 393 -10.78 -24.35 -6.07
CA LEU A 393 -10.23 -23.05 -5.67
C LEU A 393 -10.18 -22.97 -4.16
N ILE A 394 -9.16 -22.27 -3.64
CA ILE A 394 -9.00 -22.12 -2.19
C ILE A 394 -9.57 -20.79 -1.72
N PRO A 395 -10.60 -20.81 -0.88
CA PRO A 395 -11.12 -19.61 -0.27
C PRO A 395 -10.07 -19.00 0.68
N LEU A 396 -9.79 -17.72 0.44
CA LEU A 396 -9.21 -16.81 1.38
C LEU A 396 -10.33 -15.86 1.77
N ILE A 397 -10.57 -15.70 3.07
CA ILE A 397 -11.50 -14.70 3.57
C ILE A 397 -10.74 -13.77 4.50
N GLY A 398 -11.08 -12.49 4.45
CA GLY A 398 -10.36 -11.50 5.21
C GLY A 398 -10.76 -10.08 4.89
N ARG A 399 -9.98 -9.16 5.43
CA ARG A 399 -10.10 -7.75 5.12
C ARG A 399 -8.71 -7.22 4.78
N SER A 400 -8.60 -6.59 3.61
CA SER A 400 -7.44 -5.81 3.22
C SER A 400 -7.91 -4.48 2.72
N VAL A 401 -7.38 -3.43 3.34
CA VAL A 401 -7.78 -2.07 3.04
C VAL A 401 -7.15 -1.63 1.68
N GLY A 402 -6.08 -2.32 1.25
CA GLY A 402 -5.56 -2.26 -0.12
C GLY A 402 -6.55 -2.67 -1.20
N GLU A 403 -7.48 -3.60 -0.91
CA GLU A 403 -8.49 -4.03 -1.88
C GLU A 403 -9.62 -3.00 -2.04
N THR A 404 -10.06 -2.36 -0.95
CA THR A 404 -11.06 -1.28 -1.00
C THR A 404 -10.55 -0.08 -1.78
N GLU A 405 -9.31 0.33 -1.57
CA GLU A 405 -8.69 1.40 -2.36
C GLU A 405 -8.55 1.04 -3.84
N GLY A 406 -8.18 -0.21 -4.15
CA GLY A 406 -8.12 -0.69 -5.54
C GLY A 406 -9.46 -0.59 -6.26
N GLN A 407 -10.57 -0.66 -5.51
CA GLN A 407 -11.93 -0.47 -6.00
C GLN A 407 -12.44 0.98 -5.85
N SER A 408 -11.60 1.90 -5.36
CA SER A 408 -11.96 3.29 -5.07
C SER A 408 -13.13 3.42 -4.08
N ILE A 409 -13.23 2.50 -3.12
CA ILE A 409 -14.23 2.48 -2.05
C ILE A 409 -13.55 2.93 -0.75
N GLU A 410 -14.23 3.76 0.02
CA GLU A 410 -13.83 4.05 1.40
C GLU A 410 -14.15 2.83 2.27
N ASP A 411 -13.14 2.26 2.94
CA ASP A 411 -13.36 1.21 3.91
C ASP A 411 -13.83 1.82 5.23
N THR A 412 -15.05 1.51 5.66
CA THR A 412 -15.62 2.00 6.92
C THR A 412 -15.64 0.94 8.01
N GLY A 413 -15.04 -0.23 7.77
CA GLY A 413 -15.22 -1.39 8.64
C GLY A 413 -16.37 -2.29 8.21
N HIS A 414 -17.01 -1.98 7.09
CA HIS A 414 -18.15 -2.70 6.55
C HIS A 414 -17.86 -3.33 5.19
N PHE A 415 -16.57 -3.63 4.94
CA PHE A 415 -16.08 -4.31 3.76
C PHE A 415 -15.32 -5.59 4.13
N LEU A 416 -15.93 -6.73 3.83
CA LEU A 416 -15.28 -8.03 3.92
C LEU A 416 -14.96 -8.52 2.52
N SER A 417 -13.72 -8.98 2.32
CA SER A 417 -13.29 -9.54 1.05
C SER A 417 -13.05 -11.03 1.13
N SER A 418 -13.33 -11.70 0.02
CA SER A 418 -12.92 -13.06 -0.20
C SER A 418 -12.36 -13.25 -1.59
N CYS A 419 -11.28 -14.01 -1.67
CA CYS A 419 -10.67 -14.45 -2.91
C CYS A 419 -10.74 -15.98 -3.03
N PHE A 420 -11.03 -16.49 -4.22
CA PHE A 420 -10.95 -17.92 -4.52
C PHE A 420 -9.67 -18.19 -5.30
N CYS A 421 -8.62 -18.56 -4.58
CA CYS A 421 -7.26 -18.61 -5.10
C CYS A 421 -7.01 -19.93 -5.87
N CYS A 422 -6.60 -19.83 -7.14
CA CYS A 422 -6.07 -20.96 -7.90
C CYS A 422 -4.56 -21.16 -7.67
N THR A 423 -3.99 -22.27 -8.14
CA THR A 423 -2.54 -22.56 -8.12
C THR A 423 -1.80 -21.91 -9.29
N CYS A 424 -2.46 -21.70 -10.44
CA CYS A 424 -1.80 -21.36 -11.69
C CYS A 424 -1.60 -19.84 -11.93
N CYS A 425 -2.58 -19.02 -11.57
CA CYS A 425 -2.61 -17.60 -11.98
C CYS A 425 -2.60 -16.60 -10.81
N CYS A 426 -2.85 -17.05 -9.58
CA CYS A 426 -3.10 -16.17 -8.44
C CYS A 426 -1.89 -15.27 -8.12
N ILE A 427 -2.12 -13.94 -8.06
CA ILE A 427 -1.09 -12.97 -7.70
C ILE A 427 -0.62 -13.15 -6.26
N ASN A 428 -1.50 -13.51 -5.32
CA ASN A 428 -1.10 -13.78 -3.93
C ASN A 428 -0.19 -15.02 -3.87
N ALA A 429 -0.49 -16.07 -4.62
CA ALA A 429 0.37 -17.25 -4.70
C ALA A 429 1.74 -16.93 -5.33
N LYS A 430 1.77 -16.13 -6.42
CA LYS A 430 3.01 -15.70 -7.10
C LYS A 430 3.82 -14.65 -6.31
N MET A 431 3.13 -13.75 -5.59
CA MET A 431 3.73 -12.78 -4.67
C MET A 431 4.34 -13.52 -3.50
N ILE A 432 3.65 -14.46 -2.86
CA ILE A 432 4.19 -15.22 -1.73
C ILE A 432 5.32 -16.17 -2.17
N SER A 433 5.27 -16.73 -3.38
CA SER A 433 6.36 -17.57 -3.90
C SER A 433 7.66 -16.80 -4.19
N ASN A 434 7.57 -15.47 -4.40
CA ASN A 434 8.67 -14.58 -4.79
C ASN A 434 9.06 -13.54 -3.71
N ALA A 435 8.14 -13.17 -2.81
CA ALA A 435 8.32 -12.27 -1.68
C ALA A 435 8.52 -13.12 -0.42
N SER A 436 9.74 -13.62 -0.30
CA SER A 436 10.22 -14.43 0.82
C SER A 436 9.89 -13.80 2.18
N TYR A 437 9.21 -14.55 3.05
CA TYR A 437 9.11 -14.39 4.51
C TYR A 437 8.38 -13.14 5.05
N ALA A 438 8.57 -11.94 4.50
CA ALA A 438 8.06 -10.67 5.06
C ALA A 438 6.53 -10.64 5.26
N MET A 439 5.76 -11.13 4.29
CA MET A 439 4.28 -11.14 4.39
C MET A 439 3.72 -12.19 5.36
N ILE A 440 4.46 -13.29 5.56
CA ILE A 440 4.12 -14.32 6.56
C ILE A 440 4.53 -13.83 7.96
N SER A 441 5.69 -13.18 8.09
CA SER A 441 6.20 -12.62 9.34
C SER A 441 5.46 -11.37 9.81
N ASP A 442 4.85 -10.60 8.91
CA ASP A 442 4.07 -9.37 9.23
C ASP A 442 2.62 -9.64 9.66
N ASN A 443 2.22 -10.91 9.83
CA ASN A 443 0.92 -11.38 10.32
C ASN A 443 -0.29 -11.11 9.39
N MET A 444 -0.07 -10.79 8.11
CA MET A 444 -1.15 -10.43 7.16
C MET A 444 -1.98 -11.64 6.71
N ILE A 445 -1.35 -12.80 6.50
CA ILE A 445 -2.04 -14.05 6.15
C ILE A 445 -1.64 -15.13 7.15
N LYS A 446 -2.63 -15.75 7.79
CA LYS A 446 -2.40 -16.73 8.86
C LYS A 446 -3.07 -18.07 8.59
N LYS A 447 -2.38 -19.13 9.04
CA LYS A 447 -2.98 -20.45 9.22
C LYS A 447 -4.10 -20.37 10.26
N MET A 448 -5.25 -20.97 9.97
CA MET A 448 -6.33 -21.12 10.95
C MET A 448 -5.83 -21.89 12.18
N LYS A 449 -6.16 -21.40 13.38
CA LYS A 449 -5.81 -22.05 14.64
C LYS A 449 -6.49 -23.42 14.75
N GLY A 450 -5.81 -24.39 15.35
CA GLY A 450 -6.32 -25.76 15.50
C GLY A 450 -6.28 -26.62 14.24
N LEU A 451 -5.86 -26.06 13.10
CA LEU A 451 -5.70 -26.79 11.85
C LEU A 451 -4.36 -27.54 11.82
N GLU A 452 -4.41 -28.84 11.59
CA GLU A 452 -3.24 -29.72 11.55
C GLU A 452 -3.24 -30.52 10.25
N ILE A 453 -2.13 -30.45 9.51
CA ILE A 453 -1.90 -31.34 8.36
C ILE A 453 -0.99 -32.47 8.85
N LYS A 454 -1.46 -33.71 8.74
CA LYS A 454 -0.73 -34.92 9.10
C LYS A 454 -0.35 -35.71 7.87
N ILE A 455 0.82 -36.32 7.92
CA ILE A 455 1.28 -37.27 6.92
C ILE A 455 1.34 -38.64 7.60
N ASP A 456 0.65 -39.62 7.03
CA ASP A 456 0.78 -41.02 7.38
C ASP A 456 2.05 -41.59 6.73
N PRO A 457 3.11 -41.86 7.50
CA PRO A 457 4.37 -42.34 6.94
C PRO A 457 4.25 -43.74 6.33
N ALA A 458 3.26 -44.55 6.74
CA ALA A 458 3.03 -45.88 6.18
C ALA A 458 2.48 -45.81 4.76
N LYS A 459 1.65 -44.80 4.45
CA LYS A 459 1.06 -44.59 3.12
C LYS A 459 1.92 -43.70 2.22
N CYS A 460 2.74 -42.82 2.80
CA CYS A 460 3.55 -41.90 2.01
C CYS A 460 4.69 -42.65 1.30
N VAL A 461 4.71 -42.64 -0.03
CA VAL A 461 5.81 -43.26 -0.82
C VAL A 461 6.86 -42.26 -1.29
N GLY A 462 6.79 -41.00 -0.85
CA GLY A 462 7.77 -39.97 -1.21
C GLY A 462 7.69 -39.45 -2.65
N CYS A 463 6.56 -39.65 -3.35
CA CYS A 463 6.40 -39.32 -4.78
C CYS A 463 6.51 -37.84 -5.17
N GLY A 464 6.53 -36.90 -4.22
CA GLY A 464 6.75 -35.48 -4.51
C GLY A 464 5.55 -34.67 -5.00
N THR A 465 4.42 -35.28 -5.39
CA THR A 465 3.23 -34.57 -5.92
C THR A 465 2.74 -33.44 -5.01
N CYS A 466 2.81 -33.63 -3.69
CA CYS A 466 2.43 -32.60 -2.72
C CYS A 466 3.37 -31.37 -2.66
N LEU A 467 4.63 -31.50 -3.10
CA LEU A 467 5.59 -30.39 -3.18
C LEU A 467 5.28 -29.52 -4.39
N GLU A 468 4.96 -30.12 -5.54
CA GLU A 468 4.68 -29.42 -6.79
C GLU A 468 3.50 -28.45 -6.69
N VAL A 469 2.50 -28.80 -5.88
CA VAL A 469 1.30 -27.95 -5.66
C VAL A 469 1.45 -26.95 -4.52
N CYS A 470 2.55 -27.00 -3.75
CA CYS A 470 2.73 -26.15 -2.58
C CYS A 470 3.31 -24.77 -2.98
N VAL A 471 2.43 -23.80 -3.19
CA VAL A 471 2.82 -22.41 -3.54
C VAL A 471 3.56 -21.67 -2.42
N PHE A 472 3.51 -22.18 -1.18
CA PHE A 472 4.16 -21.61 0.00
C PHE A 472 5.54 -22.22 0.29
N LYS A 473 5.98 -23.19 -0.50
CA LYS A 473 7.24 -23.93 -0.30
C LYS A 473 7.38 -24.60 1.09
N GLY A 474 6.28 -24.81 1.81
CA GLY A 474 6.27 -25.45 3.13
C GLY A 474 6.32 -26.98 3.12
N ARG A 475 6.87 -27.59 2.05
CA ARG A 475 6.92 -29.04 1.85
C ARG A 475 8.30 -29.44 1.38
N GLU A 476 8.82 -30.53 1.95
CA GLU A 476 10.11 -31.12 1.58
C GLU A 476 9.99 -32.64 1.53
N ILE A 477 10.98 -33.30 0.91
CA ILE A 477 11.16 -34.75 1.01
C ILE A 477 12.39 -34.98 1.89
N VAL A 478 12.17 -35.65 3.02
CA VAL A 478 13.23 -36.05 3.95
C VAL A 478 13.14 -37.56 4.16
N ASN A 479 14.25 -38.27 3.97
CA ASN A 479 14.32 -39.73 4.12
C ASN A 479 13.26 -40.50 3.29
N GLY A 480 13.02 -40.05 2.06
CA GLY A 480 12.05 -40.68 1.15
C GLY A 480 10.58 -40.51 1.56
N LYS A 481 10.28 -39.62 2.51
CA LYS A 481 8.92 -39.27 2.94
C LYS A 481 8.73 -37.77 2.84
N ALA A 482 7.49 -37.35 2.58
CA ALA A 482 7.19 -35.93 2.60
C ALA A 482 7.12 -35.42 4.05
N THR A 483 7.57 -34.19 4.28
CA THR A 483 7.52 -33.47 5.55
C THR A 483 6.84 -32.10 5.38
N ILE A 484 6.54 -31.44 6.50
CA ILE A 484 5.86 -30.15 6.55
C ILE A 484 6.72 -29.19 7.34
N ASP A 485 6.99 -28.03 6.77
CA ASP A 485 7.53 -26.90 7.51
C ASP A 485 6.37 -26.09 8.13
N PRO A 486 6.22 -26.05 9.46
CA PRO A 486 5.12 -25.35 10.12
C PRO A 486 5.19 -23.83 9.96
N GLU A 487 6.35 -23.24 9.70
CA GLU A 487 6.50 -21.79 9.53
C GLU A 487 5.92 -21.32 8.19
N PHE A 488 6.02 -22.15 7.15
CA PHE A 488 5.54 -21.83 5.80
C PHE A 488 4.19 -22.47 5.47
N CYS A 489 3.75 -23.47 6.23
CA CYS A 489 2.50 -24.16 5.98
C CYS A 489 1.28 -23.36 6.47
N LEU A 490 0.59 -22.67 5.56
CA LEU A 490 -0.65 -21.95 5.87
C LEU A 490 -1.90 -22.84 5.95
N GLY A 491 -1.75 -24.16 5.85
CA GLY A 491 -2.87 -25.09 6.07
C GLY A 491 -3.88 -25.20 4.94
N CYS A 492 -3.61 -24.69 3.73
CA CYS A 492 -4.59 -24.62 2.64
C CYS A 492 -5.16 -25.97 2.14
N GLY A 493 -4.58 -27.11 2.49
CA GLY A 493 -5.14 -28.42 2.16
C GLY A 493 -4.82 -28.97 0.77
N ARG A 494 -4.26 -28.20 -0.18
CA ARG A 494 -3.97 -28.68 -1.56
C ARG A 494 -3.23 -30.01 -1.65
N CYS A 495 -2.28 -30.21 -0.74
CA CYS A 495 -1.48 -31.43 -0.71
C CYS A 495 -2.30 -32.67 -0.35
N VAL A 496 -3.42 -32.52 0.33
CA VAL A 496 -4.37 -33.60 0.65
C VAL A 496 -5.02 -34.09 -0.64
N ASP A 497 -5.62 -33.18 -1.40
CA ASP A 497 -6.41 -33.50 -2.60
C ASP A 497 -5.58 -34.19 -3.68
N VAL A 498 -4.33 -33.76 -3.87
CA VAL A 498 -3.47 -34.32 -4.92
C VAL A 498 -2.68 -35.54 -4.48
N CYS A 499 -2.78 -35.98 -3.22
CA CYS A 499 -1.97 -37.10 -2.75
C CYS A 499 -2.50 -38.43 -3.33
N PRO A 500 -1.79 -39.09 -4.27
CA PRO A 500 -2.31 -40.28 -4.92
C PRO A 500 -2.43 -41.50 -3.98
N ASN A 501 -1.77 -41.44 -2.82
CA ASN A 501 -1.75 -42.52 -1.83
C ASN A 501 -2.67 -42.24 -0.62
N GLY A 502 -3.39 -41.11 -0.61
CA GLY A 502 -4.19 -40.69 0.56
C GLY A 502 -3.36 -40.62 1.85
N ALA A 503 -2.07 -40.29 1.72
CA ALA A 503 -1.12 -40.27 2.82
C ALA A 503 -1.14 -38.96 3.61
N ILE A 504 -1.84 -37.94 3.12
CA ILE A 504 -1.91 -36.63 3.75
C ILE A 504 -3.35 -36.43 4.18
N SER A 505 -3.55 -35.99 5.41
CA SER A 505 -4.85 -35.65 5.96
C SER A 505 -4.79 -34.29 6.62
N ILE A 506 -5.91 -33.61 6.66
CA ILE A 506 -6.07 -32.35 7.36
C ILE A 506 -7.17 -32.52 8.41
N LYS A 507 -6.92 -32.03 9.62
CA LYS A 507 -7.85 -32.12 10.74
C LYS A 507 -7.92 -30.77 11.43
N ILE A 508 -9.10 -30.40 11.90
CA ILE A 508 -9.24 -29.38 12.94
C ILE A 508 -9.40 -30.12 14.26
N GLY A 509 -8.66 -29.69 15.28
CA GLY A 509 -8.69 -30.32 16.60
C GLY A 509 -10.06 -30.23 17.28
N ASP A 510 -10.65 -29.03 17.31
CA ASP A 510 -11.94 -28.72 17.95
C ASP A 510 -12.75 -27.76 17.05
N SER A 511 -14.05 -28.02 16.89
CA SER A 511 -14.96 -27.15 16.13
C SER A 511 -15.04 -25.73 16.68
N SER A 512 -14.73 -25.51 17.97
CA SER A 512 -14.70 -24.17 18.58
C SER A 512 -13.72 -23.21 17.89
N TYR A 513 -12.68 -23.71 17.21
CA TYR A 513 -11.77 -22.88 16.43
C TYR A 513 -12.44 -22.19 15.23
N ILE A 514 -13.56 -22.72 14.74
CA ILE A 514 -14.35 -22.10 13.67
C ILE A 514 -15.05 -20.86 14.24
N ASP A 515 -15.67 -21.01 15.41
CA ASP A 515 -16.36 -19.91 16.09
C ASP A 515 -15.34 -18.85 16.53
N GLU A 516 -14.13 -19.24 16.96
CA GLU A 516 -13.02 -18.31 17.21
C GLU A 516 -12.60 -17.55 15.94
N LEU A 517 -12.55 -18.21 14.78
CA LEU A 517 -12.22 -17.57 13.49
C LEU A 517 -13.31 -16.58 13.08
N ILE A 518 -14.59 -16.97 13.19
CA ILE A 518 -15.73 -16.09 12.92
C ILE A 518 -15.67 -14.87 13.84
N ALA A 519 -15.54 -15.08 15.15
CA ALA A 519 -15.45 -14.00 16.12
C ALA A 519 -14.25 -13.07 15.85
N LYS A 520 -13.12 -13.63 15.39
CA LYS A 520 -11.96 -12.84 15.00
C LYS A 520 -12.25 -11.96 13.79
N ILE A 521 -12.89 -12.50 12.75
CA ILE A 521 -13.27 -11.73 11.56
C ILE A 521 -14.35 -10.68 11.93
N GLU A 522 -15.36 -11.02 12.71
CA GLU A 522 -16.37 -10.05 13.18
C GLU A 522 -15.75 -8.92 14.00
N SER A 523 -14.69 -9.20 14.77
CA SER A 523 -14.01 -8.16 15.55
C SER A 523 -13.32 -7.10 14.67
N ILE A 524 -13.11 -7.40 13.37
CA ILE A 524 -12.42 -6.51 12.44
C ILE A 524 -13.32 -6.01 11.30
N VAL A 525 -14.49 -6.61 11.07
CA VAL A 525 -15.45 -6.21 10.04
C VAL A 525 -16.89 -6.54 10.44
N ASP A 526 -17.81 -5.61 10.20
CA ASP A 526 -19.24 -5.81 10.35
C ASP A 526 -19.91 -5.73 8.97
N VAL A 527 -20.46 -6.82 8.48
CA VAL A 527 -21.08 -6.88 7.15
C VAL A 527 -22.58 -6.56 7.15
N GLU A 528 -23.18 -6.27 8.31
CA GLU A 528 -24.61 -6.01 8.45
C GLU A 528 -25.00 -4.61 7.93
N ASP A 529 -26.31 -4.38 7.75
CA ASP A 529 -26.85 -3.09 7.30
C ASP A 529 -26.80 -2.04 8.42
N GLN A 530 -26.10 -0.94 8.17
CA GLN A 530 -25.83 0.12 9.14
C GLN A 530 -26.88 1.24 9.12
N GLY A 531 -27.84 1.20 8.17
CA GLY A 531 -28.82 2.25 7.88
C GLY A 531 -29.89 2.58 8.94
N ASN A 532 -29.67 2.28 10.23
CA ASN A 532 -30.58 2.68 11.32
C ASN A 532 -29.95 2.85 12.73
N LYS A 533 -28.64 2.74 12.93
CA LYS A 533 -28.02 2.90 14.27
C LYS A 533 -27.62 4.35 14.56
N ILE A 534 -28.60 5.23 14.78
CA ILE A 534 -28.37 6.59 15.33
C ILE A 534 -28.16 6.49 16.84
N SER A 535 -26.97 6.91 17.28
CA SER A 535 -26.57 7.35 18.63
C SER A 535 -26.88 6.44 19.82
N THR A 536 -25.83 6.07 20.56
CA THR A 536 -25.60 6.60 21.92
C THR A 536 -24.25 6.11 22.41
N ILE A 537 -23.28 7.01 22.54
CA ILE A 537 -22.10 6.76 23.37
C ILE A 537 -22.03 7.89 24.39
N SER A 538 -22.30 7.53 25.64
CA SER A 538 -21.84 8.21 26.85
C SER A 538 -20.39 7.83 27.13
#